data_AF-A0A2H9QW25-F1
#
_entry.id   AF-A0A2H9QW25-F1
#
_cell.length_a   1.000
_cell.length_b   1.000
_cell.length_c   1.000
_cell.angle_alpha   90.00
_cell.angle_beta   90.00
_cell.angle_gamma   90.00
#
_symmetry.space_group_name_H-M   'P 1'
#
loop_
_entity.id
_entity.type
_entity.pdbx_description
1 polymer ?
#
loop_
_entity_poly.entity_id
_entity_poly.type
_entity_poly.pdbx_seq_one_letter_code
_entity_poly.pdbx_strand_id
1 'polypeptide(L)'
;MQSNSLQRADFAEQNLRRKWICEQEEFGTNSSQRTDFLKKSVEQMINERRIEIGNSSKDRYILSFMIILNILKIHASAMRIKDILSNVFKAHGFAVSGERLLIAVKNGTKIIIGCKDGDIAKEEIAELLTGEADKRIFASTQFFDEEMQSFAKTSNIILWDRDQLEKEIGKAVLLAGSGMFFEKEEGKEFIINPKIGMSDAKAMGKKLGEPSVALELIPYYVYNYFCEVLVEGSLDTKKNVGVVAVNAVTKEAEEWSMDIETGIPHSGYAKLPARITEKKTWGIAYQRIIELNTKVVEVMDERDVAIIFEKRKIKPKEDAVSINLSGLYYLPVWNIKGKTGVMIINAVTSEIIKEEIYKNPVLVDEKIDVI
;
A
#
# COMPACT_ATOMS: atom_id res chain seq x y z
N MET A 1 19.65 38.36 -8.62
CA MET A 1 19.95 37.02 -9.18
C MET A 1 18.94 35.94 -8.80
N GLN A 2 18.36 35.94 -7.58
CA GLN A 2 17.36 34.92 -7.15
C GLN A 2 15.96 35.02 -7.78
N SER A 3 15.53 36.19 -8.28
CA SER A 3 14.22 36.33 -8.94
C SER A 3 14.20 35.73 -10.36
N ASN A 4 15.33 35.80 -11.07
CA ASN A 4 15.47 35.23 -12.42
C ASN A 4 15.49 33.70 -12.41
N SER A 5 15.95 33.05 -11.34
CA SER A 5 15.91 31.59 -11.22
C SER A 5 14.51 31.06 -10.91
N LEU A 6 13.73 31.79 -10.09
CA LEU A 6 12.34 31.42 -9.79
C LEU A 6 11.44 31.58 -11.02
N GLN A 7 11.55 32.71 -11.75
CA GLN A 7 10.77 32.93 -12.96
C GLN A 7 11.16 31.96 -14.09
N ARG A 8 12.42 31.53 -14.18
CA ARG A 8 12.84 30.50 -15.14
C ARG A 8 12.32 29.10 -14.78
N ALA A 9 12.20 28.77 -13.49
CA ALA A 9 11.65 27.49 -13.04
C ALA A 9 10.13 27.41 -13.30
N ASP A 10 9.38 28.48 -12.98
CA ASP A 10 7.94 28.54 -13.24
C ASP A 10 7.63 28.52 -14.74
N PHE A 11 8.44 29.21 -15.56
CA PHE A 11 8.28 29.22 -17.02
C PHE A 11 8.62 27.87 -17.67
N ALA A 12 9.63 27.17 -17.15
CA ALA A 12 9.96 25.81 -17.60
C ALA A 12 8.88 24.80 -17.20
N GLU A 13 8.34 24.89 -15.98
CA GLU A 13 7.23 24.06 -15.52
C GLU A 13 5.96 24.29 -16.37
N GLN A 14 5.64 25.55 -16.69
CA GLN A 14 4.48 25.87 -17.53
C GLN A 14 4.64 25.39 -18.98
N ASN A 15 5.83 25.50 -19.57
CA ASN A 15 6.08 25.00 -20.92
C ASN A 15 6.07 23.47 -20.99
N LEU A 16 6.59 22.79 -19.97
CA LEU A 16 6.55 21.33 -19.88
C LEU A 16 5.12 20.82 -19.65
N ARG A 17 4.31 21.51 -18.83
CA ARG A 17 2.87 21.21 -18.68
C ARG A 17 2.11 21.40 -19.99
N ARG A 18 2.38 22.46 -20.76
CA ARG A 18 1.74 22.66 -22.08
C ARG A 18 2.13 21.58 -23.08
N LYS A 19 3.41 21.20 -23.12
CA LYS A 19 3.89 20.12 -23.99
C LYS A 19 3.28 18.76 -23.61
N TRP A 20 3.17 18.49 -22.31
CA TRP A 20 2.51 17.31 -21.76
C TRP A 20 1.01 17.25 -22.12
N ILE A 21 0.29 18.38 -22.04
CA ILE A 21 -1.14 18.46 -22.39
C ILE A 21 -1.35 18.26 -23.90
N CYS A 22 -0.54 18.88 -24.76
CA CYS A 22 -0.66 18.72 -26.22
C CYS A 22 -0.37 17.28 -26.70
N GLU A 23 0.52 16.55 -26.03
CA GLU A 23 0.91 15.20 -26.46
C GLU A 23 0.02 14.10 -25.84
N GLN A 24 -0.79 14.40 -24.80
CA GLN A 24 -1.82 13.48 -24.29
C GLN A 24 -2.94 13.21 -25.31
N GLU A 25 -3.17 14.11 -26.26
CA GLU A 25 -4.15 13.92 -27.33
C GLU A 25 -3.65 12.94 -28.42
N GLU A 26 -2.33 12.69 -28.51
CA GLU A 26 -1.74 11.83 -29.56
C GLU A 26 -1.60 10.35 -29.17
N PHE A 27 -1.52 9.99 -27.88
CA PHE A 27 -1.08 8.63 -27.47
C PHE A 27 -2.17 7.61 -27.10
N GLY A 28 -3.44 7.99 -27.02
CA GLY A 28 -4.53 7.03 -26.75
C GLY A 28 -4.35 6.16 -25.48
N THR A 29 -5.26 5.23 -25.24
CA THR A 29 -5.49 4.53 -23.95
C THR A 29 -4.45 3.46 -23.55
N ASN A 30 -3.25 3.44 -24.13
CA ASN A 30 -2.29 2.34 -23.91
C ASN A 30 -1.39 2.57 -22.67
N SER A 31 -1.65 1.84 -21.58
CA SER A 31 -1.01 2.01 -20.26
C SER A 31 0.50 1.73 -20.25
N SER A 32 0.98 0.81 -21.09
CA SER A 32 2.42 0.48 -21.16
C SER A 32 3.24 1.62 -21.77
N GLN A 33 2.71 2.27 -22.81
CA GLN A 33 3.38 3.40 -23.47
C GLN A 33 3.40 4.65 -22.59
N ARG A 34 2.33 4.88 -21.80
CA ARG A 34 2.28 5.94 -20.78
C ARG A 34 3.34 5.75 -19.69
N THR A 35 3.62 4.50 -19.30
CA THR A 35 4.58 4.19 -18.23
C THR A 35 6.02 4.40 -18.70
N ASP A 36 6.34 4.01 -19.93
CA ASP A 36 7.67 4.24 -20.53
C ASP A 36 7.90 5.72 -20.88
N PHE A 37 6.85 6.45 -21.28
CA PHE A 37 6.93 7.91 -21.47
C PHE A 37 7.17 8.63 -20.14
N LEU A 38 6.43 8.28 -19.08
CA LEU A 38 6.64 8.84 -17.74
C LEU A 38 8.07 8.58 -17.22
N LYS A 39 8.62 7.39 -17.46
CA LYS A 39 10.03 7.10 -17.16
C LYS A 39 10.97 8.03 -17.93
N LYS A 40 10.81 8.16 -19.25
CA LYS A 40 11.67 9.00 -20.10
C LYS A 40 11.54 10.49 -19.77
N SER A 41 10.35 11.00 -19.47
CA SER A 41 10.13 12.40 -19.07
C SER A 41 10.72 12.70 -17.69
N VAL A 42 10.67 11.75 -16.75
CA VAL A 42 11.32 11.88 -15.44
C VAL A 42 12.85 11.81 -15.57
N GLU A 43 13.37 10.91 -16.40
CA GLU A 43 14.81 10.84 -16.74
C GLU A 43 15.30 12.11 -17.43
N GLN A 44 14.52 12.67 -18.36
CA GLN A 44 14.82 13.93 -19.03
C GLN A 44 14.78 15.12 -18.06
N MET A 45 13.81 15.17 -17.13
CA MET A 45 13.76 16.18 -16.07
C MET A 45 14.97 16.12 -15.12
N ILE A 46 15.46 14.92 -14.83
CA ILE A 46 16.66 14.71 -14.01
C ILE A 46 17.92 15.14 -14.78
N ASN A 47 18.02 14.80 -16.07
CA ASN A 47 19.16 15.17 -16.91
C ASN A 47 19.23 16.67 -17.26
N GLU A 48 18.09 17.33 -17.50
CA GLU A 48 18.03 18.77 -17.80
C GLU A 48 18.26 19.63 -16.55
N ARG A 49 17.94 19.13 -15.35
CA ARG A 49 18.30 19.75 -14.07
C ARG A 49 19.70 19.32 -13.61
N ARG A 50 20.77 19.66 -14.35
CA ARG A 50 22.12 19.79 -13.76
C ARG A 50 22.12 20.89 -12.69
N ILE A 51 21.45 20.63 -11.57
CA ILE A 51 21.47 21.43 -10.38
C ILE A 51 22.41 20.66 -9.45
N GLU A 52 23.63 21.17 -9.33
CA GLU A 52 24.52 20.83 -8.23
C GLU A 52 23.70 20.75 -6.96
N ILE A 53 23.71 19.58 -6.31
CA ILE A 53 22.99 19.33 -5.06
C ILE A 53 23.58 20.26 -4.00
N GLY A 54 23.06 21.47 -3.93
CA GLY A 54 23.34 22.44 -2.90
C GLY A 54 22.42 22.18 -1.72
N ASN A 55 22.98 22.24 -0.50
CA ASN A 55 22.33 22.06 0.80
C ASN A 55 21.21 23.10 1.10
N SER A 56 20.26 23.33 0.20
CA SER A 56 19.18 24.28 0.40
C SER A 56 17.95 23.59 1.00
N SER A 57 17.32 24.25 1.96
CA SER A 57 16.14 23.73 2.66
C SER A 57 14.95 23.43 1.73
N LYS A 58 14.91 24.01 0.52
CA LYS A 58 13.86 23.78 -0.48
C LYS A 58 13.92 22.38 -1.09
N ASP A 59 15.11 21.82 -1.25
CA ASP A 59 15.30 20.51 -1.88
C ASP A 59 14.86 19.37 -0.95
N ARG A 60 14.98 19.58 0.37
CA ARG A 60 14.38 18.72 1.39
C ARG A 60 12.84 18.75 1.36
N TYR A 61 12.21 19.90 1.11
CA TYR A 61 10.75 19.99 1.01
C TYR A 61 10.20 19.23 -0.20
N ILE A 62 10.88 19.28 -1.35
CA ILE A 62 10.46 18.56 -2.57
C ILE A 62 10.62 17.04 -2.36
N LEU A 63 11.72 16.61 -1.75
CA LEU A 63 11.94 15.20 -1.43
C LEU A 63 10.92 14.68 -0.39
N SER A 64 10.68 15.43 0.69
CA SER A 64 9.64 15.12 1.68
C SER A 64 8.24 15.11 1.05
N PHE A 65 7.93 16.02 0.13
CA PHE A 65 6.65 16.06 -0.59
C PHE A 65 6.48 14.85 -1.51
N MET A 66 7.52 14.45 -2.25
CA MET A 66 7.49 13.25 -3.11
C MET A 66 7.43 11.95 -2.31
N ILE A 67 8.08 11.89 -1.14
CA ILE A 67 8.01 10.75 -0.21
C ILE A 67 6.59 10.65 0.40
N ILE A 68 6.01 11.78 0.83
CA ILE A 68 4.65 11.84 1.35
C ILE A 68 3.65 11.41 0.27
N LEU A 69 3.75 11.92 -0.97
CA LEU A 69 2.85 11.52 -2.06
C LEU A 69 2.95 10.04 -2.43
N ASN A 70 4.15 9.44 -2.38
CA ASN A 70 4.31 8.00 -2.62
C ASN A 70 3.78 7.16 -1.46
N ILE A 71 4.08 7.52 -0.21
CA ILE A 71 3.55 6.83 0.98
C ILE A 71 2.01 6.93 1.01
N LEU A 72 1.46 8.06 0.57
CA LEU A 72 0.02 8.29 0.45
C LEU A 72 -0.60 7.49 -0.69
N LYS A 73 0.07 7.32 -1.84
CA LYS A 73 -0.39 6.38 -2.89
C LYS A 73 -0.46 4.94 -2.37
N ILE A 74 0.53 4.54 -1.57
CA ILE A 74 0.65 3.19 -0.99
C ILE A 74 -0.38 2.97 0.14
N HIS A 75 -0.69 4.01 0.92
CA HIS A 75 -1.72 3.93 1.94
C HIS A 75 -3.12 4.12 1.38
N ALA A 76 -3.33 4.92 0.33
CA ALA A 76 -4.62 5.07 -0.32
C ALA A 76 -5.10 3.80 -1.02
N SER A 77 -4.21 2.88 -1.38
CA SER A 77 -4.61 1.55 -1.85
C SER A 77 -5.08 0.61 -0.72
N ALA A 78 -4.67 0.86 0.54
CA ALA A 78 -5.04 0.02 1.69
C ALA A 78 -6.10 0.67 2.61
N MET A 79 -6.19 2.00 2.61
CA MET A 79 -7.08 2.82 3.42
C MET A 79 -8.20 3.33 2.51
N ARG A 80 -9.47 3.20 2.93
CA ARG A 80 -10.57 3.72 2.12
C ARG A 80 -10.41 5.24 2.01
N ILE A 81 -10.58 5.82 0.82
CA ILE A 81 -10.50 7.28 0.58
C ILE A 81 -11.28 8.10 1.61
N LYS A 82 -12.40 7.54 2.09
CA LYS A 82 -13.20 8.09 3.18
C LYS A 82 -12.41 8.29 4.49
N ASP A 83 -11.62 7.29 4.92
CA ASP A 83 -10.87 7.36 6.17
C ASP A 83 -9.75 8.41 6.07
N ILE A 84 -9.12 8.51 4.89
CA ILE A 84 -8.14 9.55 4.57
C ILE A 84 -8.79 10.93 4.69
N LEU A 85 -9.95 11.15 4.06
CA LEU A 85 -10.67 12.41 4.14
C LEU A 85 -11.05 12.75 5.58
N SER A 86 -11.54 11.78 6.35
CA SER A 86 -11.82 11.95 7.78
C SER A 86 -10.60 12.50 8.53
N ASN A 87 -9.42 11.93 8.29
CA ASN A 87 -8.17 12.37 8.92
C ASN A 87 -7.71 13.75 8.42
N VAL A 88 -7.88 14.06 7.13
CA VAL A 88 -7.63 15.41 6.58
C VAL A 88 -8.45 16.46 7.30
N PHE A 89 -9.75 16.24 7.47
CA PHE A 89 -10.62 17.22 8.13
C PHE A 89 -10.34 17.29 9.65
N LYS A 90 -10.12 16.16 10.32
CA LYS A 90 -9.70 16.15 11.74
C LYS A 90 -8.39 16.93 11.95
N ALA A 91 -7.39 16.76 11.08
CA ALA A 91 -6.10 17.47 11.16
C ALA A 91 -6.26 19.00 11.04
N HIS A 92 -7.28 19.45 10.31
CA HIS A 92 -7.65 20.86 10.22
C HIS A 92 -8.57 21.32 11.37
N GLY A 93 -8.79 20.47 12.39
CA GLY A 93 -9.58 20.77 13.58
C GLY A 93 -11.09 20.73 13.39
N PHE A 94 -11.58 19.96 12.41
CA PHE A 94 -13.02 19.69 12.27
C PHE A 94 -13.42 18.47 13.13
N ALA A 95 -14.62 18.53 13.71
CA ALA A 95 -15.28 17.34 14.21
C ALA A 95 -15.94 16.61 13.03
N VAL A 96 -15.55 15.35 12.80
CA VAL A 96 -16.01 14.56 11.64
C VAL A 96 -16.89 13.40 12.11
N SER A 97 -18.00 13.18 11.42
CA SER A 97 -18.96 12.10 11.72
C SER A 97 -19.58 11.53 10.43
N GLY A 98 -20.17 10.33 10.50
CA GLY A 98 -20.97 9.74 9.42
C GLY A 98 -20.40 8.47 8.77
N GLU A 99 -21.29 7.52 8.47
CA GLU A 99 -20.92 6.21 7.90
C GLU A 99 -20.93 6.15 6.38
N ARG A 100 -21.99 6.63 5.73
CA ARG A 100 -22.09 6.62 4.25
C ARG A 100 -21.56 7.91 3.63
N LEU A 101 -21.71 9.01 4.33
CA LEU A 101 -21.34 10.36 3.92
C LEU A 101 -20.63 11.01 5.11
N LEU A 102 -19.53 11.73 4.85
CA LEU A 102 -18.80 12.41 5.91
C LEU A 102 -19.40 13.80 6.14
N ILE A 103 -19.59 14.16 7.40
CA ILE A 103 -20.03 15.48 7.84
C ILE A 103 -18.94 16.05 8.74
N ALA A 104 -18.32 17.14 8.30
CA ALA A 104 -17.28 17.84 9.04
C ALA A 104 -17.84 19.17 9.56
N VAL A 105 -17.73 19.41 10.87
CA VAL A 105 -18.24 20.62 11.53
C VAL A 105 -17.12 21.33 12.27
N LYS A 106 -16.97 22.64 12.05
CA LYS A 106 -16.04 23.51 12.79
C LYS A 106 -16.60 24.91 12.88
N ASN A 107 -16.64 25.48 14.09
CA ASN A 107 -17.09 26.85 14.35
C ASN A 107 -18.46 27.18 13.73
N GLY A 108 -19.40 26.23 13.77
CA GLY A 108 -20.73 26.37 13.18
C GLY A 108 -20.79 26.16 11.66
N THR A 109 -19.66 26.07 10.96
CA THR A 109 -19.63 25.69 9.54
C THR A 109 -19.75 24.19 9.39
N LYS A 110 -20.73 23.74 8.59
CA LYS A 110 -21.00 22.35 8.25
C LYS A 110 -20.62 22.07 6.80
N ILE A 111 -19.76 21.07 6.61
CA ILE A 111 -19.30 20.60 5.30
C ILE A 111 -19.78 19.17 5.12
N ILE A 112 -20.45 18.90 4.00
CA ILE A 112 -20.82 17.55 3.57
C ILE A 112 -19.78 17.07 2.54
N ILE A 113 -19.24 15.88 2.75
CA ILE A 113 -18.15 15.32 1.98
C ILE A 113 -18.56 13.94 1.46
N GLY A 114 -18.52 13.80 0.14
CA GLY A 114 -18.74 12.56 -0.59
C GLY A 114 -17.46 12.09 -1.25
N CYS A 115 -17.33 10.78 -1.42
CA CYS A 115 -16.20 10.20 -2.13
C CYS A 115 -16.58 8.90 -2.86
N LYS A 116 -16.03 8.71 -4.06
CA LYS A 116 -16.14 7.47 -4.82
C LYS A 116 -14.92 7.34 -5.75
N ASP A 117 -14.42 6.12 -5.87
CA ASP A 117 -13.43 5.76 -6.87
C ASP A 117 -14.10 5.00 -8.02
N GLY A 118 -13.68 5.29 -9.26
CA GLY A 118 -14.30 4.78 -10.48
C GLY A 118 -15.19 5.81 -11.18
N ASP A 119 -15.79 5.40 -12.30
CA ASP A 119 -16.69 6.26 -13.07
C ASP A 119 -17.90 6.65 -12.21
N ILE A 120 -18.22 7.94 -12.19
CA ILE A 120 -19.35 8.48 -11.45
C ILE A 120 -20.14 9.46 -12.31
N ALA A 121 -21.46 9.27 -12.31
CA ALA A 121 -22.38 10.18 -12.97
C ALA A 121 -22.64 11.42 -12.11
N LYS A 122 -22.83 12.57 -12.76
CA LYS A 122 -23.17 13.86 -12.13
C LYS A 122 -24.46 13.78 -11.29
N GLU A 123 -25.45 13.02 -11.74
CA GLU A 123 -26.70 12.77 -10.99
C GLU A 123 -26.42 12.04 -9.68
N GLU A 124 -25.52 11.06 -9.68
CA GLU A 124 -25.13 10.32 -8.49
C GLU A 124 -24.44 11.22 -7.45
N ILE A 125 -23.61 12.17 -7.90
CA ILE A 125 -22.99 13.16 -7.00
C ILE A 125 -24.05 14.08 -6.39
N ALA A 126 -25.02 14.54 -7.19
CA ALA A 126 -26.10 15.41 -6.71
C ALA A 126 -26.94 14.72 -5.64
N GLU A 127 -27.30 13.45 -5.85
CA GLU A 127 -28.08 12.66 -4.88
C GLU A 127 -27.30 12.38 -3.60
N LEU A 128 -26.01 12.09 -3.74
CA LEU A 128 -25.14 11.77 -2.61
C LEU A 128 -24.89 12.99 -1.71
N LEU A 129 -24.73 14.17 -2.32
CA LEU A 129 -24.48 15.42 -1.60
C LEU A 129 -25.78 16.19 -1.35
N THR A 130 -26.79 15.54 -0.77
CA THR A 130 -28.06 16.17 -0.36
C THR A 130 -28.03 16.67 1.11
N GLY A 131 -29.02 17.49 1.50
CA GLY A 131 -29.18 18.01 2.87
C GLY A 131 -28.51 19.36 3.14
N GLU A 132 -28.82 20.02 4.26
CA GLU A 132 -28.34 21.37 4.59
C GLU A 132 -26.84 21.39 4.96
N ALA A 133 -26.05 22.21 4.26
CA ALA A 133 -24.62 22.41 4.47
C ALA A 133 -24.14 23.74 3.89
N ASP A 134 -23.10 24.33 4.50
CA ASP A 134 -22.46 25.55 4.01
C ASP A 134 -21.57 25.28 2.80
N LYS A 135 -20.95 24.09 2.76
CA LYS A 135 -20.10 23.64 1.65
C LYS A 135 -20.32 22.16 1.37
N ARG A 136 -20.17 21.81 0.09
CA ARG A 136 -20.21 20.43 -0.40
C ARG A 136 -18.91 20.10 -1.09
N ILE A 137 -18.31 18.98 -0.74
CA ILE A 137 -17.07 18.49 -1.36
C ILE A 137 -17.33 17.11 -1.93
N PHE A 138 -16.94 16.90 -3.18
CA PHE A 138 -16.87 15.57 -3.77
C PHE A 138 -15.42 15.23 -4.10
N ALA A 139 -14.91 14.13 -3.57
CA ALA A 139 -13.53 13.70 -3.74
C ALA A 139 -13.41 12.40 -4.54
N SER A 140 -12.43 12.32 -5.44
CA SER A 140 -12.11 11.11 -6.19
C SER A 140 -10.61 11.00 -6.46
N THR A 141 -10.11 9.77 -6.63
CA THR A 141 -8.76 9.52 -7.15
C THR A 141 -8.62 9.75 -8.66
N GLN A 142 -9.73 10.04 -9.36
CA GLN A 142 -9.73 10.35 -10.79
C GLN A 142 -9.70 11.86 -11.06
N PHE A 143 -9.44 12.20 -12.32
CA PHE A 143 -9.61 13.57 -12.83
C PHE A 143 -11.05 13.77 -13.30
N PHE A 144 -11.56 14.99 -13.13
CA PHE A 144 -12.88 15.38 -13.61
C PHE A 144 -12.76 16.16 -14.92
N ASP A 145 -13.58 15.80 -15.90
CA ASP A 145 -13.66 16.49 -17.18
C ASP A 145 -14.35 17.88 -17.07
N GLU A 146 -14.34 18.64 -18.16
CA GLU A 146 -14.93 19.98 -18.19
C GLU A 146 -16.45 19.99 -17.93
N GLU A 147 -17.15 18.92 -18.31
CA GLU A 147 -18.58 18.78 -18.08
C GLU A 147 -18.88 18.66 -16.58
N MET A 148 -18.16 17.77 -15.90
CA MET A 148 -18.27 17.58 -14.46
C MET A 148 -17.87 18.85 -13.69
N GLN A 149 -16.82 19.56 -14.13
CA GLN A 149 -16.40 20.83 -13.54
C GLN A 149 -17.48 21.92 -13.69
N SER A 150 -18.16 21.96 -14.83
CA SER A 150 -19.26 22.92 -15.10
C SER A 150 -20.50 22.61 -14.26
N PHE A 151 -20.84 21.32 -14.13
CA PHE A 151 -21.89 20.85 -13.24
C PHE A 151 -21.60 21.24 -11.78
N ALA A 152 -20.41 20.94 -11.27
CA ALA A 152 -20.06 21.20 -9.88
C ALA A 152 -20.12 22.69 -9.52
N LYS A 153 -19.69 23.59 -10.43
CA LYS A 153 -19.85 25.03 -10.27
C LYS A 153 -21.32 25.43 -10.14
N THR A 154 -22.19 24.89 -10.98
CA THR A 154 -23.63 25.20 -10.99
C THR A 154 -24.32 24.68 -9.73
N SER A 155 -23.90 23.51 -9.24
CA SER A 155 -24.46 22.86 -8.06
C SER A 155 -23.81 23.29 -6.73
N ASN A 156 -22.88 24.26 -6.76
CA ASN A 156 -22.09 24.70 -5.59
C ASN A 156 -21.37 23.54 -4.87
N ILE A 157 -20.75 22.67 -5.66
CA ILE A 157 -19.96 21.52 -5.23
C ILE A 157 -18.49 21.81 -5.52
N ILE A 158 -17.65 21.59 -4.53
CA ILE A 158 -16.19 21.70 -4.66
C ILE A 158 -15.67 20.31 -5.02
N LEU A 159 -15.07 20.19 -6.20
CA LEU A 159 -14.44 18.95 -6.62
C LEU A 159 -13.01 18.87 -6.10
N TRP A 160 -12.70 17.77 -5.42
CA TRP A 160 -11.35 17.35 -5.11
C TRP A 160 -11.01 16.19 -6.03
N ASP A 161 -10.49 16.51 -7.21
CA ASP A 161 -9.84 15.53 -8.05
C ASP A 161 -8.56 15.01 -7.40
N ARG A 162 -7.89 14.10 -8.10
CA ARG A 162 -6.60 13.55 -7.69
C ARG A 162 -5.61 14.59 -7.18
N ASP A 163 -5.38 15.67 -7.93
CA ASP A 163 -4.34 16.65 -7.63
C ASP A 163 -4.68 17.43 -6.36
N GLN A 164 -5.94 17.86 -6.26
CA GLN A 164 -6.41 18.57 -5.09
C GLN A 164 -6.45 17.67 -3.85
N LEU A 165 -6.83 16.40 -4.01
CA LEU A 165 -6.81 15.40 -2.95
C LEU A 165 -5.37 15.16 -2.43
N GLU A 166 -4.43 14.86 -3.33
CA GLU A 166 -3.01 14.68 -3.02
C GLU A 166 -2.44 15.88 -2.24
N LYS A 167 -2.82 17.10 -2.65
CA LYS A 167 -2.42 18.35 -2.00
C LYS A 167 -2.99 18.51 -0.59
N GLU A 168 -4.30 18.31 -0.40
CA GLU A 168 -4.93 18.48 0.92
C GLU A 168 -4.47 17.42 1.93
N ILE A 169 -4.23 16.20 1.46
CA ILE A 169 -3.63 15.16 2.30
C ILE A 169 -2.20 15.55 2.68
N GLY A 170 -1.37 15.98 1.72
CA GLY A 170 -0.01 16.43 1.99
C GLY A 170 0.04 17.55 3.03
N LYS A 171 -0.84 18.56 2.94
CA LYS A 171 -0.96 19.62 3.94
C LYS A 171 -1.31 19.08 5.32
N ALA A 172 -2.29 18.19 5.38
CA ALA A 172 -2.76 17.65 6.64
C ALA A 172 -1.70 16.78 7.33
N VAL A 173 -0.93 15.99 6.56
CA VAL A 173 0.22 15.23 7.07
C VAL A 173 1.26 16.17 7.70
N LEU A 174 1.52 17.32 7.06
CA LEU A 174 2.45 18.33 7.59
C LEU A 174 1.93 19.00 8.88
N LEU A 175 0.62 19.24 8.97
CA LEU A 175 0.01 19.89 10.13
C LEU A 175 -0.05 18.98 11.36
N ALA A 176 -0.34 17.70 11.16
CA ALA A 176 -0.59 16.77 12.24
C ALA A 176 0.59 15.84 12.55
N GLY A 177 1.60 15.81 11.69
CA GLY A 177 2.61 14.77 11.67
C GLY A 177 2.06 13.46 11.09
N SER A 178 2.96 12.63 10.55
CA SER A 178 2.60 11.35 9.91
C SER A 178 1.75 10.44 10.81
N GLY A 179 1.93 10.50 12.13
CA GLY A 179 1.22 9.67 13.11
C GLY A 179 -0.29 9.92 13.25
N MET A 180 -0.85 11.02 12.73
CA MET A 180 -2.30 11.26 12.73
C MET A 180 -3.01 10.68 11.49
N PHE A 181 -2.26 10.43 10.41
CA PHE A 181 -2.78 9.78 9.20
C PHE A 181 -2.77 8.27 9.32
N PHE A 182 -1.78 7.75 10.04
CA PHE A 182 -1.72 6.36 10.48
C PHE A 182 -2.31 6.32 11.87
N GLU A 183 -3.64 6.35 11.98
CA GLU A 183 -4.29 5.93 13.23
C GLU A 183 -3.75 4.52 13.50
N LYS A 184 -2.89 4.41 14.51
CA LYS A 184 -2.50 3.12 15.08
C LYS A 184 -3.78 2.56 15.68
N GLU A 185 -4.59 1.89 14.87
CA GLU A 185 -5.72 1.10 15.35
C GLU A 185 -5.13 -0.14 16.03
N GLU A 186 -4.55 0.07 17.23
CA GLU A 186 -3.99 -0.99 18.05
C GLU A 186 -5.10 -2.01 18.34
N GLY A 187 -4.85 -3.26 17.94
CA GLY A 187 -5.75 -4.39 18.20
C GLY A 187 -6.81 -4.67 17.13
N LYS A 188 -6.75 -4.06 15.94
CA LYS A 188 -7.66 -4.46 14.85
C LYS A 188 -7.28 -5.83 14.29
N GLU A 189 -8.25 -6.74 14.35
CA GLU A 189 -8.15 -8.08 13.78
C GLU A 189 -8.87 -8.15 12.43
N PHE A 190 -8.23 -8.80 11.46
CA PHE A 190 -8.80 -9.06 10.15
C PHE A 190 -8.73 -10.56 9.85
N ILE A 191 -9.76 -11.11 9.21
CA ILE A 191 -9.70 -12.47 8.68
C ILE A 191 -9.65 -12.37 7.16
N ILE A 192 -8.67 -13.03 6.54
CA ILE A 192 -8.53 -13.03 5.09
C ILE A 192 -9.60 -13.94 4.48
N ASN A 193 -10.20 -13.53 3.37
CA ASN A 193 -11.21 -14.33 2.69
C ASN A 193 -10.57 -15.59 2.09
N PRO A 194 -11.01 -16.80 2.48
CA PRO A 194 -10.57 -18.02 1.81
C PRO A 194 -11.13 -18.04 0.38
N LYS A 195 -10.27 -18.35 -0.60
CA LYS A 195 -10.65 -18.53 -2.01
C LYS A 195 -11.12 -19.94 -2.33
N ILE A 196 -10.70 -20.93 -1.52
CA ILE A 196 -11.13 -22.32 -1.65
C ILE A 196 -11.99 -22.76 -0.46
N GLY A 197 -13.07 -23.46 -0.74
CA GLY A 197 -14.02 -23.97 0.25
C GLY A 197 -13.66 -25.35 0.80
N MET A 198 -14.45 -25.82 1.76
CA MET A 198 -14.28 -27.16 2.37
C MET A 198 -14.33 -28.28 1.32
N SER A 199 -15.15 -28.16 0.28
CA SER A 199 -15.26 -29.14 -0.81
C SER A 199 -13.94 -29.27 -1.58
N ASP A 200 -13.30 -28.14 -1.89
CA ASP A 200 -12.06 -28.08 -2.64
C ASP A 200 -10.91 -28.64 -1.80
N ALA A 201 -10.85 -28.26 -0.52
CA ALA A 201 -9.92 -28.83 0.44
C ALA A 201 -10.05 -30.35 0.53
N LYS A 202 -11.28 -30.88 0.66
CA LYS A 202 -11.53 -32.34 0.64
C LYS A 202 -11.06 -32.99 -0.66
N ALA A 203 -11.29 -32.35 -1.81
CA ALA A 203 -10.87 -32.87 -3.10
C ALA A 203 -9.35 -32.96 -3.21
N MET A 204 -8.62 -31.93 -2.77
CA MET A 204 -7.15 -31.93 -2.75
C MET A 204 -6.59 -32.97 -1.77
N GLY A 205 -7.27 -33.19 -0.65
CA GLY A 205 -6.94 -34.21 0.36
C GLY A 205 -7.30 -35.64 0.00
N LYS A 206 -7.94 -35.90 -1.15
CA LYS A 206 -8.50 -37.22 -1.50
C LYS A 206 -7.46 -38.35 -1.50
N LYS A 207 -6.21 -38.06 -1.85
CA LYS A 207 -5.09 -39.03 -1.78
C LYS A 207 -4.80 -39.54 -0.37
N LEU A 208 -5.33 -38.87 0.67
CA LEU A 208 -5.20 -39.27 2.06
C LEU A 208 -6.33 -40.22 2.54
N GLY A 209 -7.20 -40.66 1.63
CA GLY A 209 -8.32 -41.58 1.91
C GLY A 209 -9.65 -40.86 2.11
N GLU A 210 -10.26 -41.01 3.29
CA GLU A 210 -11.46 -40.28 3.71
C GLU A 210 -11.05 -39.12 4.65
N PRO A 211 -10.65 -37.96 4.11
CA PRO A 211 -10.06 -36.91 4.93
C PRO A 211 -11.12 -36.19 5.78
N SER A 212 -10.80 -36.02 7.05
CA SER A 212 -11.37 -34.97 7.89
C SER A 212 -10.73 -33.63 7.54
N VAL A 213 -11.51 -32.55 7.52
CA VAL A 213 -11.05 -31.22 7.14
C VAL A 213 -11.54 -30.21 8.17
N ALA A 214 -10.62 -29.37 8.66
CA ALA A 214 -10.89 -28.29 9.60
C ALA A 214 -10.27 -26.98 9.09
N LEU A 215 -11.00 -25.86 9.25
CA LEU A 215 -10.48 -24.53 8.96
C LEU A 215 -9.83 -23.96 10.21
N GLU A 216 -8.55 -23.60 10.12
CA GLU A 216 -7.83 -22.90 11.17
C GLU A 216 -7.37 -21.53 10.68
N LEU A 217 -7.34 -20.57 11.60
CA LEU A 217 -6.96 -19.19 11.35
C LEU A 217 -5.62 -18.93 12.03
N ILE A 218 -4.57 -18.77 11.22
CA ILE A 218 -3.21 -18.51 11.70
C ILE A 218 -3.00 -17.00 11.85
N PRO A 219 -2.61 -16.49 13.03
CA PRO A 219 -2.37 -15.06 13.24
C PRO A 219 -1.04 -14.59 12.63
N TYR A 220 -1.07 -13.43 11.97
CA TYR A 220 0.07 -12.74 11.37
C TYR A 220 0.04 -11.25 11.71
N TYR A 221 1.17 -10.70 12.17
CA TYR A 221 1.34 -9.25 12.22
C TYR A 221 1.80 -8.75 10.86
N VAL A 222 0.97 -7.93 10.22
CA VAL A 222 1.21 -7.46 8.85
C VAL A 222 1.76 -6.04 8.86
N TYR A 223 2.85 -5.83 8.12
CA TYR A 223 3.53 -4.55 8.02
C TYR A 223 3.63 -4.09 6.57
N ASN A 224 3.19 -2.87 6.32
CA ASN A 224 3.45 -2.17 5.07
C ASN A 224 4.80 -1.47 5.18
N TYR A 225 5.64 -1.58 4.15
CA TYR A 225 6.94 -0.94 4.14
C TYR A 225 7.22 -0.14 2.87
N PHE A 226 8.10 0.84 3.03
CA PHE A 226 8.73 1.60 1.98
C PHE A 226 10.23 1.65 2.25
N CYS A 227 11.06 1.42 1.23
CA CYS A 227 12.49 1.63 1.37
C CYS A 227 13.16 2.15 0.09
N GLU A 228 14.25 2.89 0.27
CA GLU A 228 15.10 3.36 -0.82
C GLU A 228 16.42 2.57 -0.86
N VAL A 229 16.77 2.05 -2.04
CA VAL A 229 17.98 1.24 -2.28
C VAL A 229 18.81 1.90 -3.37
N LEU A 230 20.10 2.08 -3.14
CA LEU A 230 20.99 2.64 -4.17
C LEU A 230 20.98 1.79 -5.45
N VAL A 231 20.92 2.47 -6.59
CA VAL A 231 21.04 1.87 -7.91
C VAL A 231 22.53 1.64 -8.20
N GLU A 232 22.83 0.51 -8.82
CA GLU A 232 24.19 0.14 -9.20
C GLU A 232 24.80 1.20 -10.13
N GLY A 233 26.01 1.65 -9.79
CA GLY A 233 26.75 2.62 -10.62
C GLY A 233 26.21 4.05 -10.62
N SER A 234 25.18 4.37 -9.84
CA SER A 234 24.65 5.74 -9.73
C SER A 234 24.44 6.20 -8.29
N LEU A 235 24.32 7.53 -8.12
CA LEU A 235 23.90 8.13 -6.85
C LEU A 235 22.38 8.05 -6.65
N ASP A 236 21.65 7.49 -7.60
CA ASP A 236 20.19 7.40 -7.56
C ASP A 236 19.75 6.23 -6.67
N THR A 237 18.53 6.35 -6.17
CA THR A 237 17.89 5.33 -5.34
C THR A 237 16.65 4.76 -6.03
N LYS A 238 16.55 3.43 -6.09
CA LYS A 238 15.32 2.71 -6.40
C LYS A 238 14.42 2.70 -5.16
N LYS A 239 13.18 3.12 -5.35
CA LYS A 239 12.13 3.02 -4.33
C LYS A 239 11.44 1.66 -4.43
N ASN A 240 11.37 0.95 -3.32
CA ASN A 240 10.66 -0.33 -3.19
C ASN A 240 9.56 -0.21 -2.14
N VAL A 241 8.46 -0.90 -2.39
CA VAL A 241 7.26 -0.94 -1.54
C VAL A 241 6.83 -2.38 -1.46
N GLY A 242 6.36 -2.81 -0.29
CA GLY A 242 5.74 -4.13 -0.18
C GLY A 242 5.07 -4.34 1.16
N VAL A 243 4.64 -5.58 1.35
CA VAL A 243 4.01 -6.05 2.58
C VAL A 243 4.85 -7.20 3.12
N VAL A 244 5.20 -7.13 4.40
CA VAL A 244 5.80 -8.24 5.13
C VAL A 244 4.86 -8.69 6.23
N ALA A 245 4.55 -9.97 6.24
CA ALA A 245 3.70 -10.59 7.25
C ALA A 245 4.57 -11.49 8.14
N VAL A 246 4.46 -11.29 9.46
CA VAL A 246 5.18 -12.09 10.46
C VAL A 246 4.20 -13.06 11.10
N ASN A 247 4.41 -14.36 10.88
CA ASN A 247 3.62 -15.42 11.48
C ASN A 247 3.76 -15.35 13.00
N ALA A 248 2.66 -15.11 13.70
CA ALA A 248 2.67 -14.92 15.14
C ALA A 248 2.79 -16.24 15.93
N VAL A 249 2.78 -17.39 15.26
CA VAL A 249 3.00 -18.71 15.85
C VAL A 249 4.44 -19.17 15.63
N THR A 250 4.91 -19.16 14.38
CA THR A 250 6.24 -19.68 13.98
C THR A 250 7.36 -18.64 14.09
N LYS A 251 7.02 -17.34 14.10
CA LYS A 251 7.94 -16.19 14.07
C LYS A 251 8.69 -16.01 12.74
N GLU A 252 8.26 -16.72 11.71
CA GLU A 252 8.78 -16.54 10.35
C GLU A 252 8.14 -15.32 9.68
N ALA A 253 8.88 -14.67 8.79
CA ALA A 253 8.42 -13.50 8.06
C ALA A 253 8.46 -13.75 6.55
N GLU A 254 7.37 -13.43 5.89
CA GLU A 254 7.17 -13.67 4.46
C GLU A 254 6.64 -12.42 3.76
N GLU A 255 6.87 -12.34 2.46
CA GLU A 255 6.34 -11.27 1.62
C GLU A 255 4.91 -11.63 1.20
N TRP A 256 3.99 -10.70 1.38
CA TRP A 256 2.59 -10.85 0.97
C TRP A 256 2.25 -9.87 -0.17
N SER A 257 1.20 -10.20 -0.91
CA SER A 257 0.62 -9.27 -1.88
C SER A 257 -0.10 -8.11 -1.18
N MET A 258 -0.17 -6.96 -1.86
CA MET A 258 -0.94 -5.79 -1.38
C MET A 258 -2.47 -5.99 -1.49
N ASP A 259 -2.93 -6.92 -2.32
CA ASP A 259 -4.35 -7.09 -2.66
C ASP A 259 -5.01 -8.20 -1.82
N ILE A 260 -5.08 -7.99 -0.49
CA ILE A 260 -5.69 -8.96 0.43
C ILE A 260 -7.12 -8.54 0.76
N GLU A 261 -8.08 -9.36 0.34
CA GLU A 261 -9.49 -9.21 0.71
C GLU A 261 -9.76 -9.81 2.09
N THR A 262 -10.47 -9.06 2.94
CA THR A 262 -10.83 -9.49 4.30
C THR A 262 -12.34 -9.68 4.46
N GLY A 263 -12.75 -10.64 5.26
CA GLY A 263 -14.15 -10.91 5.56
C GLY A 263 -14.31 -12.10 6.52
N ILE A 264 -15.55 -12.38 6.91
CA ILE A 264 -15.86 -13.46 7.85
C ILE A 264 -16.10 -14.76 7.04
N PRO A 265 -15.35 -15.85 7.29
CA PRO A 265 -15.60 -17.12 6.63
C PRO A 265 -17.00 -17.68 6.95
N HIS A 266 -17.65 -18.28 5.96
CA HIS A 266 -18.98 -18.89 6.12
C HIS A 266 -18.95 -20.26 6.84
N SER A 267 -17.79 -20.89 6.93
CA SER A 267 -17.59 -22.17 7.62
C SER A 267 -17.15 -21.97 9.08
N GLY A 268 -17.43 -22.95 9.94
CA GLY A 268 -16.83 -22.98 11.29
C GLY A 268 -15.30 -23.01 11.23
N TYR A 269 -14.64 -22.24 12.10
CA TYR A 269 -13.19 -22.11 12.16
C TYR A 269 -12.67 -22.07 13.60
N ALA A 270 -11.41 -22.45 13.78
CA ALA A 270 -10.68 -22.26 15.04
C ALA A 270 -9.62 -21.16 14.86
N LYS A 271 -9.55 -20.20 15.80
CA LYS A 271 -8.48 -19.19 15.84
C LYS A 271 -7.30 -19.73 16.65
N LEU A 272 -6.11 -19.71 16.06
CA LEU A 272 -4.88 -19.95 16.80
C LEU A 272 -4.48 -18.67 17.55
N PRO A 273 -3.99 -18.77 18.80
CA PRO A 273 -3.52 -17.63 19.54
C PRO A 273 -2.16 -17.14 19.02
N ALA A 274 -1.95 -15.82 19.02
CA ALA A 274 -0.65 -15.24 18.77
C ALA A 274 0.33 -15.62 19.90
N ARG A 275 1.46 -16.26 19.58
CA ARG A 275 2.50 -16.67 20.54
C ARG A 275 3.62 -15.63 20.70
N ILE A 276 3.56 -14.53 19.95
CA ILE A 276 4.49 -13.41 20.00
C ILE A 276 3.71 -12.09 19.99
N THR A 277 4.29 -11.07 20.61
CA THR A 277 3.70 -9.72 20.70
C THR A 277 4.12 -8.86 19.51
N GLU A 278 3.26 -7.93 19.09
CA GLU A 278 3.54 -6.88 18.09
C GLU A 278 4.93 -6.22 18.24
N LYS A 279 5.29 -5.84 19.47
CA LYS A 279 6.58 -5.17 19.74
C LYS A 279 7.79 -6.01 19.32
N LYS A 280 7.68 -7.34 19.43
CA LYS A 280 8.75 -8.28 19.06
C LYS A 280 8.75 -8.57 17.55
N THR A 281 7.59 -8.51 16.89
CA THR A 281 7.50 -8.79 15.45
C THR A 281 8.05 -7.66 14.59
N TRP A 282 8.08 -6.41 15.08
CA TRP A 282 8.69 -5.30 14.35
C TRP A 282 10.14 -5.58 13.94
N GLY A 283 10.96 -6.10 14.87
CA GLY A 283 12.36 -6.42 14.58
C GLY A 283 12.52 -7.53 13.54
N ILE A 284 11.61 -8.51 13.55
CA ILE A 284 11.58 -9.61 12.57
C ILE A 284 11.20 -9.06 11.19
N ALA A 285 10.15 -8.24 11.11
CA ALA A 285 9.73 -7.59 9.88
C ALA A 285 10.83 -6.71 9.31
N TYR A 286 11.47 -5.88 10.15
CA TYR A 286 12.57 -5.01 9.75
C TYR A 286 13.72 -5.81 9.13
N GLN A 287 14.19 -6.88 9.78
CA GLN A 287 15.26 -7.73 9.22
C GLN A 287 14.85 -8.33 7.88
N ARG A 288 13.62 -8.84 7.77
CA ARG A 288 13.11 -9.40 6.52
C ARG A 288 13.05 -8.38 5.39
N ILE A 289 12.65 -7.15 5.67
CA ILE A 289 12.64 -6.05 4.70
C ILE A 289 14.05 -5.73 4.23
N ILE A 290 15.03 -5.66 5.13
CA ILE A 290 16.43 -5.46 4.75
C ILE A 290 16.92 -6.58 3.86
N GLU A 291 16.62 -7.84 4.18
CA GLU A 291 17.00 -9.00 3.35
C GLU A 291 16.40 -8.95 1.95
N LEU A 292 15.09 -8.74 1.84
CA LEU A 292 14.37 -8.64 0.56
C LEU A 292 14.92 -7.53 -0.33
N ASN A 293 15.43 -6.47 0.28
CA ASN A 293 15.89 -5.27 -0.41
C ASN A 293 17.43 -5.15 -0.45
N THR A 294 18.16 -6.16 0.01
CA THR A 294 19.61 -6.23 -0.11
C THR A 294 20.00 -6.90 -1.42
N LYS A 295 20.86 -6.24 -2.19
CA LYS A 295 21.42 -6.79 -3.43
C LYS A 295 22.90 -7.12 -3.27
N VAL A 296 23.33 -8.23 -3.84
CA VAL A 296 24.75 -8.54 -4.03
C VAL A 296 25.13 -8.00 -5.39
N VAL A 297 26.12 -7.11 -5.44
CA VAL A 297 26.62 -6.48 -6.66
C VAL A 297 28.07 -6.91 -6.86
N GLU A 298 28.44 -7.25 -8.09
CA GLU A 298 29.82 -7.53 -8.48
C GLU A 298 30.42 -6.27 -9.11
N VAL A 299 31.29 -5.59 -8.37
CA VAL A 299 31.99 -4.40 -8.84
C VAL A 299 33.28 -4.84 -9.54
N MET A 300 33.39 -4.53 -10.83
CA MET A 300 34.59 -4.79 -11.62
C MET A 300 35.55 -3.59 -11.50
N ASP A 301 36.73 -3.80 -10.91
CA ASP A 301 37.82 -2.82 -10.86
C ASP A 301 38.94 -3.31 -11.78
N GLU A 302 39.13 -2.64 -12.92
CA GLU A 302 40.23 -2.90 -13.85
C GLU A 302 41.46 -2.06 -13.44
N ARG A 303 42.55 -2.73 -13.09
CA ARG A 303 43.84 -2.07 -12.85
C ARG A 303 44.90 -2.70 -13.73
N ASP A 304 45.35 -1.96 -14.74
CA ASP A 304 46.46 -2.12 -15.73
C ASP A 304 46.93 -3.53 -16.17
N VAL A 305 46.88 -4.57 -15.34
CA VAL A 305 47.25 -5.96 -15.67
C VAL A 305 46.30 -7.01 -15.06
N ALA A 306 45.26 -6.62 -14.32
CA ALA A 306 44.30 -7.55 -13.71
C ALA A 306 42.88 -6.95 -13.59
N ILE A 307 41.87 -7.81 -13.78
CA ILE A 307 40.46 -7.53 -13.50
C ILE A 307 40.13 -8.10 -12.12
N ILE A 308 39.72 -7.24 -11.18
CA ILE A 308 39.29 -7.65 -9.84
C ILE A 308 37.76 -7.56 -9.76
N PHE A 309 37.11 -8.66 -9.39
CA PHE A 309 35.68 -8.71 -9.10
C PHE A 309 35.44 -8.59 -7.59
N GLU A 310 35.00 -7.43 -7.11
CA GLU A 310 34.63 -7.22 -5.70
C GLU A 310 33.13 -7.43 -5.51
N LYS A 311 32.74 -8.44 -4.75
CA LYS A 311 31.35 -8.65 -4.33
C LYS A 311 30.98 -7.70 -3.20
N ARG A 312 30.16 -6.68 -3.47
CA ARG A 312 29.65 -5.74 -2.48
C ARG A 312 28.15 -5.94 -2.22
N LYS A 313 27.75 -5.98 -0.95
CA LYS A 313 26.32 -6.00 -0.57
C LYS A 313 25.81 -4.58 -0.41
N ILE A 314 24.81 -4.22 -1.21
CA ILE A 314 24.09 -2.94 -1.10
C ILE A 314 22.79 -3.20 -0.34
N LYS A 315 22.62 -2.55 0.81
CA LYS A 315 21.43 -2.64 1.66
C LYS A 315 20.75 -1.27 1.77
N PRO A 316 19.43 -1.21 2.04
CA PRO A 316 18.77 0.04 2.43
C PRO A 316 19.47 0.65 3.65
N LYS A 317 19.58 1.98 3.71
CA LYS A 317 20.03 2.67 4.93
C LYS A 317 18.90 2.69 5.96
N GLU A 318 19.24 2.70 7.24
CA GLU A 318 18.27 2.67 8.36
C GLU A 318 17.27 3.84 8.32
N ASP A 319 17.73 5.03 7.95
CA ASP A 319 16.92 6.25 7.79
C ASP A 319 16.06 6.26 6.51
N ALA A 320 16.30 5.30 5.61
CA ALA A 320 15.61 5.16 4.34
C ALA A 320 14.56 4.04 4.35
N VAL A 321 14.23 3.46 5.51
CA VAL A 321 13.20 2.42 5.67
C VAL A 321 12.08 2.91 6.57
N SER A 322 10.85 2.90 6.06
CA SER A 322 9.64 3.21 6.80
C SER A 322 8.76 1.96 6.90
N ILE A 323 8.30 1.62 8.10
CA ILE A 323 7.50 0.43 8.39
C ILE A 323 6.31 0.83 9.25
N ASN A 324 5.10 0.46 8.82
CA ASN A 324 3.87 0.70 9.56
C ASN A 324 3.14 -0.63 9.79
N LEU A 325 2.63 -0.84 10.99
CA LEU A 325 1.78 -1.99 11.30
C LEU A 325 0.39 -1.77 10.70
N SER A 326 -0.05 -2.72 9.89
CA SER A 326 -1.40 -2.74 9.29
C SER A 326 -2.43 -3.39 10.20
N GLY A 327 -2.02 -4.35 11.05
CA GLY A 327 -2.87 -5.01 12.03
C GLY A 327 -2.54 -6.48 12.25
N LEU A 328 -3.42 -7.18 12.97
CA LEU A 328 -3.36 -8.63 13.16
C LEU A 328 -4.27 -9.32 12.13
N TYR A 329 -3.68 -9.99 11.16
CA TYR A 329 -4.41 -10.70 10.11
C TYR A 329 -4.43 -12.19 10.40
N TYR A 330 -5.56 -12.83 10.14
CA TYR A 330 -5.73 -14.27 10.26
C TYR A 330 -5.75 -14.89 8.86
N LEU A 331 -4.70 -15.65 8.55
CA LEU A 331 -4.60 -16.43 7.33
C LEU A 331 -5.40 -17.74 7.50
N PRO A 332 -6.45 -17.97 6.70
CA PRO A 332 -7.17 -19.23 6.73
C PRO A 332 -6.34 -20.35 6.11
N VAL A 333 -6.23 -21.47 6.81
CA VAL A 333 -5.61 -22.70 6.33
C VAL A 333 -6.53 -23.90 6.54
N TRP A 334 -6.58 -24.77 5.55
CA TRP A 334 -7.28 -26.04 5.66
C TRP A 334 -6.33 -27.09 6.23
N ASN A 335 -6.65 -27.59 7.42
CA ASN A 335 -6.02 -28.76 8.00
C ASN A 335 -6.77 -30.01 7.56
N ILE A 336 -6.09 -30.87 6.82
CA ILE A 336 -6.63 -32.10 6.25
C ILE A 336 -5.94 -33.27 6.93
N LYS A 337 -6.73 -34.14 7.57
CA LYS A 337 -6.24 -35.36 8.22
C LYS A 337 -6.89 -36.57 7.59
N GLY A 338 -6.09 -37.47 7.03
CA GLY A 338 -6.55 -38.73 6.47
C GLY A 338 -5.85 -39.94 7.09
N LYS A 339 -6.21 -41.13 6.62
CA LYS A 339 -5.67 -42.40 7.15
C LYS A 339 -4.18 -42.59 6.84
N THR A 340 -3.71 -41.97 5.76
CA THR A 340 -2.34 -42.14 5.25
C THR A 340 -1.48 -40.90 5.42
N GLY A 341 -1.97 -39.83 6.05
CA GLY A 341 -1.18 -38.63 6.25
C GLY A 341 -1.99 -37.39 6.63
N VAL A 342 -1.28 -36.27 6.66
CA VAL A 342 -1.83 -34.94 6.92
C VAL A 342 -1.37 -33.94 5.87
N MET A 343 -2.18 -32.92 5.64
CA MET A 343 -1.87 -31.84 4.72
C MET A 343 -2.43 -30.52 5.25
N ILE A 344 -1.64 -29.46 5.13
CA ILE A 344 -2.04 -28.08 5.42
C ILE A 344 -2.03 -27.32 4.10
N ILE A 345 -3.16 -26.72 3.75
CA ILE A 345 -3.30 -25.94 2.53
C ILE A 345 -3.62 -24.49 2.88
N ASN A 346 -2.93 -23.56 2.24
CA ASN A 346 -3.27 -22.15 2.28
C ASN A 346 -4.63 -21.94 1.58
N ALA A 347 -5.65 -21.50 2.32
CA ALA A 347 -7.00 -21.36 1.76
C ALA A 347 -7.15 -20.16 0.81
N VAL A 348 -6.13 -19.32 0.69
CA VAL A 348 -6.10 -18.15 -0.19
C VAL A 348 -5.37 -18.48 -1.50
N THR A 349 -4.22 -19.16 -1.43
CA THR A 349 -3.39 -19.45 -2.61
C THR A 349 -3.59 -20.86 -3.17
N SER A 350 -4.23 -21.76 -2.42
CA SER A 350 -4.32 -23.20 -2.72
C SER A 350 -2.97 -23.94 -2.67
N GLU A 351 -1.92 -23.29 -2.19
CA GLU A 351 -0.61 -23.91 -2.04
C GLU A 351 -0.59 -24.84 -0.83
N ILE A 352 0.09 -25.99 -0.99
CA ILE A 352 0.33 -26.92 0.09
C ILE A 352 1.47 -26.37 0.94
N ILE A 353 1.14 -25.91 2.15
CA ILE A 353 2.11 -25.40 3.14
C ILE A 353 2.92 -26.58 3.72
N LYS A 354 2.23 -27.67 4.02
CA LYS A 354 2.84 -28.88 4.58
C LYS A 354 2.10 -30.12 4.10
N GLU A 355 2.83 -31.18 3.78
CA GLU A 355 2.28 -32.51 3.55
C GLU A 355 3.19 -33.55 4.21
N GLU A 356 2.57 -34.50 4.90
CA GLU A 356 3.29 -35.60 5.55
C GLU A 356 2.51 -36.90 5.34
N ILE A 357 3.16 -37.89 4.71
CA ILE A 357 2.57 -39.20 4.39
C ILE A 357 3.12 -40.23 5.36
N TYR A 358 2.23 -40.94 6.05
CA TYR A 358 2.58 -41.98 7.01
C TYR A 358 3.14 -43.22 6.30
N LYS A 359 4.36 -43.62 6.68
CA LYS A 359 5.01 -44.83 6.14
C LYS A 359 4.37 -46.13 6.65
N ASN A 360 3.63 -46.07 7.75
CA ASN A 360 2.80 -47.15 8.27
C ASN A 360 1.50 -46.53 8.83
N PRO A 361 0.33 -46.80 8.25
CA PRO A 361 -0.94 -46.24 8.72
C PRO A 361 -1.38 -46.96 10.00
N VAL A 362 -0.75 -46.63 11.13
CA VAL A 362 -1.22 -47.03 12.46
C VAL A 362 -1.90 -45.82 13.09
N LEU A 363 -3.13 -46.03 13.52
CA LEU A 363 -4.03 -45.14 14.26
C LEU A 363 -3.29 -44.15 15.16
N VAL A 364 -3.07 -42.92 14.70
CA VAL A 364 -2.55 -41.83 15.53
C VAL A 364 -3.73 -41.00 16.00
N ASP A 365 -4.25 -41.35 17.18
CA ASP A 365 -5.16 -40.53 17.98
C ASP A 365 -4.39 -39.50 18.83
N GLU A 366 -3.10 -39.29 18.53
CA GLU A 366 -2.30 -38.26 19.18
C GLU A 366 -2.58 -36.90 18.53
N LYS A 367 -2.90 -35.92 19.38
CA LYS A 367 -2.83 -34.51 19.05
C LYS A 367 -1.41 -34.19 18.56
N ILE A 368 -1.21 -34.28 17.25
CA ILE A 368 -0.07 -33.64 16.62
C ILE A 368 -0.36 -32.14 16.70
N ASP A 369 0.34 -31.45 17.59
CA ASP A 369 0.44 -30.00 17.58
C ASP A 369 1.23 -29.61 16.32
N VAL A 370 0.51 -29.48 15.22
CA VAL A 370 1.02 -28.93 13.98
C VAL A 370 0.80 -27.43 14.08
N ILE A 371 1.89 -26.68 14.28
CA ILE A 371 2.04 -25.21 14.35
C ILE A 371 2.18 -24.63 15.78
#